data_AF-A0A6M0QWR6-F1
#
_entry.id   AF-A0A6M0QWR6-F1
#
_cell.length_a   1.000
_cell.length_b   1.000
_cell.length_c   1.000
_cell.angle_alpha   90.00
_cell.angle_beta   90.00
_cell.angle_gamma   90.00
#
_symmetry.space_group_name_H-M   'P 1'
#
loop_
_entity.id
_entity.type
_entity.pdbx_description
1 polymer ?
#
loop_
_entity_poly.entity_id
_entity_poly.type
_entity_poly.pdbx_seq_one_letter_code
_entity_poly.pdbx_strand_id
1 'polypeptide(L)' 'MSVSSTHPRPLPLIGWIARDIGRDVNIVFYLLAIALTVLVLAVKTWGLVALTMAALPMVPVMFTFFVWISLP' A
#
# COMPACT_ATOMS: atom_id res chain seq x y z
N MET A 1 26.59 -33.18 3.47
CA MET A 1 25.27 -32.55 3.24
C MET A 1 25.45 -31.05 3.41
N SER A 2 25.33 -30.25 2.33
CA SER A 2 25.45 -28.78 2.37
C SER A 2 24.05 -28.18 2.31
N VAL A 3 23.69 -27.35 3.30
CA VAL A 3 22.36 -26.76 3.43
C VAL A 3 22.37 -25.40 2.72
N SER A 4 21.57 -25.23 1.67
CA SER A 4 21.44 -23.98 0.93
C SER A 4 20.60 -22.97 1.73
N SER A 5 21.22 -21.93 2.26
CA SER A 5 20.53 -20.83 2.94
C SER A 5 19.93 -19.86 1.91
N THR A 6 18.63 -19.95 1.63
CA THR A 6 17.92 -18.98 0.78
C THR A 6 17.77 -17.65 1.52
N HIS A 7 18.58 -16.66 1.17
CA HIS A 7 18.36 -15.28 1.59
C HIS A 7 17.08 -14.75 0.93
N PRO A 8 16.06 -14.30 1.69
CA PRO A 8 14.88 -13.68 1.11
C PRO A 8 15.32 -12.41 0.37
N ARG A 9 15.21 -12.42 -0.97
CA ARG A 9 15.42 -11.22 -1.79
C ARG A 9 14.28 -10.25 -1.50
N PRO A 10 14.54 -9.02 -1.05
CA PRO A 10 13.49 -8.03 -0.85
C PRO A 10 12.73 -7.83 -2.15
N LEU A 11 11.40 -7.90 -2.07
CA LEU A 11 10.50 -7.76 -3.21
C LEU A 11 10.77 -6.41 -3.88
N PRO A 12 11.21 -6.39 -5.16
CA PRO A 12 11.76 -5.19 -5.81
C PRO A 12 10.73 -4.06 -6.01
N LEU A 13 9.45 -4.30 -5.71
CA LEU A 13 8.37 -3.33 -5.87
C LEU A 13 8.37 -2.26 -4.78
N ILE A 14 8.57 -2.65 -3.51
CA ILE A 14 8.46 -1.73 -2.36
C ILE A 14 9.76 -0.91 -2.20
N GLY A 15 10.92 -1.55 -2.44
CA GLY A 15 12.22 -0.90 -2.28
C GLY A 15 12.53 0.19 -3.32
N TRP A 16 11.86 0.18 -4.47
CA TRP A 16 12.02 1.21 -5.49
C TRP A 16 11.19 2.46 -5.16
N ILE A 17 9.90 2.28 -4.83
CA ILE A 17 9.01 3.38 -4.43
C ILE A 17 9.55 4.12 -3.20
N ALA A 18 10.03 3.39 -2.19
CA ALA A 18 10.59 3.99 -0.98
C ALA A 18 11.87 4.82 -1.27
N ARG A 19 12.69 4.36 -2.21
CA ARG A 19 13.91 5.08 -2.63
C ARG A 19 13.57 6.34 -3.42
N ASP A 20 12.57 6.28 -4.29
CA ASP A 20 12.16 7.40 -5.13
C ASP A 20 11.49 8.51 -4.30
N ILE A 21 10.61 8.16 -3.35
CA ILE A 21 10.03 9.12 -2.41
C ILE A 21 11.11 9.80 -1.55
N GLY A 22 12.15 9.05 -1.13
CA GLY A 22 13.27 9.61 -0.39
C GLY A 22 14.14 10.59 -1.20
N ARG A 23 14.06 10.56 -2.53
CA ARG A 23 14.77 11.46 -3.44
C ARG A 23 13.96 12.73 -3.73
N ASP A 24 12.65 12.61 -3.91
CA ASP A 24 11.74 13.73 -4.12
C ASP A 24 10.36 13.47 -3.50
N VAL A 25 9.98 14.30 -2.54
CA VAL A 25 8.69 14.21 -1.84
C VAL A 25 7.50 14.45 -2.76
N ASN A 26 7.68 15.18 -3.88
CA ASN A 26 6.59 15.44 -4.82
C ASN A 26 6.04 14.15 -5.44
N ILE A 27 6.87 13.10 -5.51
CA ILE A 27 6.49 11.76 -6.01
C ILE A 27 5.32 11.19 -5.22
N VAL A 28 5.17 11.54 -3.93
CA VAL A 28 4.02 11.12 -3.11
C VAL A 28 2.70 11.64 -3.71
N PHE A 29 2.66 12.90 -4.13
CA PHE A 29 1.44 13.47 -4.73
C PHE A 29 1.09 12.83 -6.07
N TYR A 30 2.10 12.50 -6.88
CA TYR A 30 1.89 11.76 -8.13
C TYR A 30 1.37 10.33 -7.88
N LEU A 31 1.92 9.62 -6.90
CA LEU A 31 1.45 8.28 -6.52
C LEU A 31 0.01 8.30 -6.02
N LEU A 32 -0.36 9.29 -5.21
CA LEU A 32 -1.74 9.47 -4.75
C LEU A 32 -2.69 9.75 -5.92
N ALA A 33 -2.30 10.60 -6.87
CA ALA A 33 -3.10 10.89 -8.05
C ALA A 33 -3.30 9.64 -8.94
N ILE A 34 -2.25 8.84 -9.12
CA ILE A 34 -2.34 7.56 -9.85
C ILE A 34 -3.27 6.58 -9.14
N ALA A 35 -3.14 6.43 -7.82
CA ALA A 35 -4.00 5.56 -7.02
C ALA A 35 -5.47 5.99 -7.11
N LEU A 36 -5.74 7.29 -7.02
CA LEU A 36 -7.08 7.85 -7.20
C LEU A 36 -7.63 7.57 -8.60
N THR A 37 -6.80 7.72 -9.64
CA THR A 37 -7.20 7.45 -11.03
C THR A 37 -7.57 5.98 -11.21
N VAL A 38 -6.77 5.05 -10.68
CA VAL A 38 -7.06 3.61 -10.69
C VAL A 38 -8.37 3.32 -9.95
N LEU A 39 -8.61 3.96 -8.81
CA LEU A 39 -9.86 3.81 -8.06
C LEU A 39 -11.06 4.26 -8.88
N VAL A 40 -10.99 5.43 -9.53
CA VAL A 40 -12.07 5.93 -10.41
C VAL A 40 -12.35 4.96 -11.55
N LEU A 41 -11.30 4.43 -12.19
CA LEU A 41 -11.46 3.44 -13.26
C LEU A 41 -12.06 2.12 -12.75
N ALA A 42 -11.68 1.68 -11.54
CA ALA A 42 -12.25 0.51 -10.90
C ALA A 42 -13.73 0.70 -10.58
N VAL A 43 -14.12 1.86 -10.05
CA VAL A 43 -15.54 2.22 -9.81
C VAL A 43 -16.31 2.27 -11.12
N LYS A 44 -15.73 2.82 -12.19
CA LYS A 44 -16.37 2.84 -13.50
C LYS A 44 -16.61 1.43 -14.07
N THR A 45 -15.73 0.47 -13.74
CA THR A 45 -15.80 -0.91 -14.24
C THR A 45 -16.71 -1.81 -13.40
N TRP A 46 -16.63 -1.69 -12.07
CA TRP A 46 -17.25 -2.64 -11.12
C TRP A 46 -18.30 -1.98 -10.20
N GLY A 47 -18.51 -0.67 -10.31
CA GLY A 47 -19.46 0.08 -9.49
C GLY A 47 -19.06 0.17 -8.03
N LEU A 48 -20.05 0.09 -7.13
CA LEU A 48 -19.90 0.26 -5.68
C LEU A 48 -18.95 -0.78 -5.05
N VAL A 49 -18.84 -1.97 -5.63
CA VAL A 49 -17.99 -3.06 -5.11
C VAL A 49 -16.52 -2.66 -5.08
N ALA A 50 -16.04 -1.85 -6.03
CA ALA A 50 -14.67 -1.37 -6.01
C ALA A 50 -14.38 -0.51 -4.76
N LEU A 51 -15.35 0.30 -4.33
CA LEU A 51 -15.22 1.11 -3.11
C LEU A 51 -15.24 0.25 -1.85
N THR A 52 -16.08 -0.78 -1.80
CA THR A 52 -16.10 -1.68 -0.64
C THR A 52 -14.79 -2.46 -0.53
N MET A 53 -14.22 -2.93 -1.64
CA MET A 53 -12.90 -3.58 -1.66
C MET A 53 -11.77 -2.64 -1.23
N ALA A 54 -11.85 -1.35 -1.56
CA ALA A 54 -10.90 -0.35 -1.07
C ALA A 54 -11.08 -0.05 0.43
N ALA A 55 -12.31 -0.11 0.94
CA ALA A 55 -12.63 0.12 2.35
C ALA A 55 -12.27 -1.08 3.27
N LEU A 56 -12.33 -2.32 2.76
CA LEU A 56 -11.99 -3.52 3.53
C LEU A 56 -10.63 -3.47 4.25
N PRO A 57 -9.50 -3.13 3.59
CA PRO A 57 -8.21 -3.00 4.27
C PRO A 57 -8.17 -1.82 5.25
N MET A 58 -9.07 -0.84 5.14
CA MET A 58 -9.14 0.26 6.11
C MET A 58 -9.57 -0.23 7.49
N VAL A 59 -10.32 -1.33 7.59
CA VAL A 59 -10.77 -1.91 8.86
C VAL A 59 -9.58 -2.32 9.76
N PRO A 60 -8.66 -3.20 9.33
CA PRO A 60 -7.49 -3.54 10.15
C PRO A 60 -6.56 -2.34 10.37
N VAL A 61 -6.49 -1.38 9.43
CA VAL A 61 -5.72 -0.14 9.63
C VAL A 61 -6.27 0.69 10.78
N MET A 62 -7.59 0.97 10.78
CA MET A 62 -8.25 1.70 11.86
C MET A 62 -8.17 0.95 13.19
N PHE A 63 -8.34 -0.37 13.17
CA PHE A 63 -8.18 -1.19 14.36
C PHE A 63 -6.76 -1.10 14.94
N THR A 64 -5.73 -1.21 14.09
CA THR A 64 -4.32 -1.07 14.51
C THR A 64 -4.05 0.34 15.04
N PHE A 65 -4.58 1.37 14.37
CA PHE A 65 -4.48 2.75 14.81
C PHE A 65 -5.10 2.96 16.18
N PHE A 66 -6.28 2.38 16.44
CA PHE A 66 -6.93 2.43 17.76
C PHE A 66 -6.15 1.70 18.85
N VAL A 67 -5.59 0.52 18.53
CA VAL A 67 -4.68 -0.16 19.45
C VAL A 67 -3.49 0.74 19.77
N TRP A 68 -2.87 1.35 18.76
CA TRP A 68 -1.69 2.20 18.91
C TRP A 68 -1.94 3.40 19.82
N ILE A 69 -3.08 4.10 19.69
CA ILE A 69 -3.42 5.24 20.54
C ILE A 69 -3.90 4.83 21.95
N SER A 70 -4.41 3.61 22.12
CA SER A 70 -4.85 3.09 23.43
C SER A 70 -3.72 2.54 24.30
N LEU A 71 -2.53 2.33 23.72
CA LEU A 71 -1.35 1.88 24.46
C LEU A 71 -0.85 3.04 25.35
N PRO A 72 -0.64 2.79 26.65
CA PRO A 72 -0.20 3.81 27.61
C PRO A 72 1.25 4.27 27.37
#